data_AF-A0A1U7J8Y2-F1
#
_entry.id   AF-A0A1U7J8Y2-F1
#
_cell.length_a   1.000
_cell.length_b   1.000
_cell.length_c   1.000
_cell.angle_alpha   90.00
_cell.angle_beta   90.00
_cell.angle_gamma   90.00
#
_symmetry.space_group_name_H-M   'P 1'
#
loop_
_entity.id
_entity.type
_entity.pdbx_description
1 polymer ?
#
loop_
_entity_poly.entity_id
_entity_poly.type
_entity_poly.pdbx_seq_one_letter_code
_entity_poly.pdbx_strand_id
1 'polypeptide(L)' 'MASPAALDDAIAALNNRLKAARLGLQVERRGDRLKLWGTLPPRQHQNSAPTAAHSPHAARYPSRTQAD' A
#
# COMPACT_ATOMS: atom_id res chain seq x y z
N MET A 1 -5.83 21.59 -28.09
CA MET A 1 -6.56 20.71 -27.16
C MET A 1 -6.67 19.33 -27.80
N ALA A 2 -6.46 18.24 -27.05
CA ALA A 2 -6.70 16.90 -27.59
C ALA A 2 -8.17 16.76 -27.97
N SER A 3 -8.45 16.17 -29.14
CA SER A 3 -9.82 15.88 -29.52
C SER A 3 -10.44 14.90 -28.51
N PRO A 4 -11.76 14.97 -28.26
CA PRO A 4 -12.42 14.07 -27.33
C PRO A 4 -12.15 12.60 -27.66
N ALA A 5 -12.13 12.25 -28.96
CA ALA A 5 -11.79 10.91 -29.44
C ALA A 5 -10.35 10.48 -29.06
N ALA A 6 -9.36 11.36 -29.25
CA ALA A 6 -7.97 11.06 -28.86
C ALA A 6 -7.82 10.86 -27.34
N LEU A 7 -8.63 11.55 -26.54
CA LEU A 7 -8.64 11.36 -25.08
C LEU A 7 -9.28 10.02 -24.70
N ASP A 8 -10.38 9.64 -25.35
CA ASP A 8 -11.08 8.38 -25.08
C ASP A 8 -10.21 7.16 -25.44
N ASP A 9 -9.44 7.24 -26.54
CA ASP A 9 -8.45 6.23 -26.93
C ASP A 9 -7.33 6.09 -25.88
N ALA A 10 -6.82 7.22 -25.38
CA ALA A 10 -5.81 7.23 -24.33
C ALA A 10 -6.32 6.63 -23.02
N ILE A 11 -7.57 6.89 -22.66
CA ILE A 11 -8.23 6.30 -21.48
C ILE A 11 -8.37 4.79 -21.66
N ALA A 12 -8.79 4.32 -22.84
CA ALA A 12 -8.89 2.88 -23.14
C ALA A 12 -7.52 2.18 -23.01
N ALA A 13 -6.47 2.78 -23.58
CA ALA A 13 -5.10 2.27 -23.48
C ALA A 13 -4.62 2.20 -22.02
N LEU A 14 -4.92 3.21 -21.21
CA LEU A 14 -4.58 3.23 -19.78
C LEU A 14 -5.32 2.12 -19.02
N ASN A 15 -6.62 1.99 -19.20
CA ASN A 15 -7.43 0.98 -18.52
C ASN A 15 -6.98 -0.44 -18.87
N ASN A 16 -6.56 -0.69 -20.11
CA ASN A 16 -5.98 -1.97 -20.50
C ASN A 16 -4.70 -2.28 -19.71
N ARG A 17 -3.83 -1.29 -19.49
CA ARG A 17 -2.61 -1.45 -18.68
C ARG A 17 -2.95 -1.74 -17.21
N LEU A 18 -3.90 -1.00 -16.63
CA LEU A 18 -4.36 -1.21 -15.25
C LEU A 18 -4.95 -2.62 -15.05
N LYS A 19 -5.72 -3.09 -16.04
CA LYS A 19 -6.28 -4.44 -16.06
C LYS A 19 -5.19 -5.51 -16.19
N ALA A 20 -4.23 -5.32 -17.10
CA ALA A 20 -3.11 -6.25 -17.28
C ALA A 20 -2.26 -6.39 -16.00
N ALA A 21 -2.09 -5.29 -15.27
CA ALA A 21 -1.41 -5.28 -13.97
C ALA A 21 -2.28 -5.78 -12.80
N ARG A 22 -3.53 -6.21 -13.06
CA ARG A 22 -4.47 -6.74 -12.05
C ARG A 22 -4.71 -5.77 -10.88
N LEU A 23 -4.68 -4.46 -11.14
CA LEU A 23 -4.78 -3.44 -10.09
C LEU A 23 -6.20 -3.23 -9.56
N GLY A 24 -7.23 -3.68 -10.31
CA GLY A 24 -8.62 -3.41 -9.93
C GLY A 24 -9.01 -1.94 -10.01
N LEU A 25 -8.28 -1.14 -10.80
CA LEU A 25 -8.48 0.29 -11.02
C LEU A 25 -8.90 0.60 -12.47
N GLN A 26 -9.68 1.67 -12.65
CA GLN A 26 -10.15 2.14 -13.95
C GLN A 26 -10.35 3.67 -13.95
N VAL A 27 -10.05 4.32 -15.06
CA VAL A 27 -10.38 5.73 -15.33
C VAL A 27 -11.65 5.81 -16.17
N GLU A 28 -12.61 6.63 -15.75
CA GLU A 28 -13.81 6.99 -16.50
C GLU A 28 -13.84 8.48 -16.82
N ARG A 29 -14.36 8.83 -18.00
CA ARG A 29 -14.68 10.21 -18.36
C ARG A 29 -16.16 10.51 -18.08
N ARG A 30 -16.42 11.63 -17.41
CA ARG A 30 -17.76 12.17 -17.13
C ARG A 30 -17.78 13.64 -17.54
N GLY A 31 -18.25 13.91 -18.76
CA GLY A 31 -18.14 15.23 -19.37
C GLY A 31 -16.67 15.65 -19.49
N ASP A 32 -16.33 16.74 -18.82
CA ASP A 32 -14.97 17.32 -18.82
C ASP A 32 -14.08 16.84 -17.67
N ARG A 33 -14.58 15.93 -16.82
CA ARG A 33 -13.82 15.38 -15.69
C ARG A 33 -13.46 13.92 -15.90
N LEU A 34 -12.30 13.53 -15.36
CA LEU A 34 -11.89 12.14 -15.23
C LEU A 34 -12.08 11.68 -13.78
N LYS A 35 -12.63 10.49 -13.59
CA LYS A 35 -12.78 9.83 -12.29
C LYS A 35 -11.96 8.55 -12.27
N LEU A 36 -11.20 8.34 -11.21
CA LEU A 36 -10.57 7.07 -10.93
C LEU A 36 -11.52 6.22 -10.08
N TRP A 37 -11.83 5.03 -10.54
CA TRP A 37 -12.68 4.03 -9.92
C TRP A 37 -11.89 2.78 -9.59
N GLY A 38 -12.37 2.02 -8.61
CA GLY A 38 -11.83 0.71 -8.30
C GLY A 38 -11.61 0.49 -6.81
N THR A 39 -11.24 -0.74 -6.49
CA THR A 39 -10.84 -1.11 -5.14
C THR A 39 -9.32 -1.09 -5.10
N LEU A 40 -8.74 -0.10 -4.45
CA LEU A 40 -7.33 -0.17 -4.09
C LEU A 40 -7.17 -1.38 -3.16
N PRO A 41 -6.24 -2.32 -3.45
CA PRO A 41 -5.95 -3.39 -2.53
C PRO A 41 -5.59 -2.77 -1.17
N PRO A 42 -6.04 -3.36 -0.04
CA PRO A 42 -5.68 -2.86 1.28
C PRO A 42 -4.17 -2.74 1.35
N ARG A 43 -3.70 -1.56 1.78
CA ARG A 43 -2.29 -1.23 1.86
C ARG A 43 -1.61 -2.37 2.62
N GLN A 44 -0.73 -3.13 1.96
CA GLN A 44 0.06 -4.13 2.66
C GLN A 44 0.91 -3.36 3.66
N HIS A 45 0.59 -3.46 4.94
CA HIS A 45 1.56 -3.15 5.98
C HIS A 45 2.75 -4.05 5.65
N GLN A 46 3.80 -3.44 5.13
CA GLN A 46 5.05 -4.14 4.89
C GLN A 46 5.41 -4.79 6.22
N ASN A 47 5.39 -6.12 6.20
CA ASN A 47 5.88 -6.96 7.26
C ASN A 47 7.42 -6.83 7.20
N SER A 48 7.95 -5.68 7.60
CA SER A 48 9.33 -5.58 8.06
C SER A 48 9.37 -6.45 9.29
N ALA A 49 9.92 -7.65 9.17
CA ALA A 49 9.97 -8.64 10.23
C ALA A 49 10.31 -8.00 11.59
N PRO A 50 9.65 -8.39 12.70
CA PRO A 50 10.26 -8.15 14.00
C PRO A 50 11.56 -8.95 13.99
N THR A 51 12.70 -8.29 13.89
CA THR A 51 13.99 -8.90 14.14
C THR A 51 13.91 -9.50 15.55
N ALA A 52 13.69 -10.80 15.61
CA ALA A 52 13.68 -11.56 16.84
C ALA A 52 15.09 -11.51 17.44
N ALA A 53 15.28 -10.62 18.39
CA ALA A 53 16.26 -10.76 19.47
C ALA A 53 15.64 -10.10 20.70
N HIS A 54 14.65 -10.75 21.32
CA HIS A 54 14.88 -11.38 22.62
C HIS A 54 16.38 -11.53 22.96
N SER A 55 16.91 -10.54 23.65
CA SER A 55 17.78 -10.83 24.78
C SER A 55 17.16 -10.10 25.97
N PRO A 56 16.46 -10.78 26.90
CA PRO A 56 16.12 -10.15 28.14
C PRO A 56 17.46 -9.91 28.84
N HIS A 57 17.93 -8.66 28.85
CA HIS A 57 18.87 -8.23 29.87
C HIS A 57 18.09 -8.25 31.18
N ALA A 58 17.91 -9.45 31.71
CA ALA A 58 17.37 -9.69 33.02
C ALA A 58 18.15 -8.81 33.97
N ALA A 59 17.41 -7.90 34.59
CA ALA A 59 17.85 -7.00 35.62
C ALA A 59 18.75 -7.74 36.62
N ARG A 60 20.08 -7.61 36.46
CA ARG A 60 21.00 -7.88 37.56
C ARG A 60 20.92 -6.68 38.48
N TYR A 61 20.00 -6.73 39.43
CA TYR A 61 20.21 -6.42 40.85
C TYR A 61 18.97 -6.90 41.61
N PRO A 62 19.15 -7.66 42.69
CA PRO A 62 18.81 -7.02 43.95
C PRO A 62 19.99 -6.98 44.91
N SER A 63 20.00 -5.87 45.62
CA SER A 63 20.71 -5.55 46.85
C SER A 63 20.49 -6.59 47.96
N ARG A 64 21.61 -6.92 48.65
CA ARG A 64 21.79 -6.98 50.12
C ARG A 64 20.61 -7.52 50.97
N THR A 65 20.83 -8.61 51.72
CA THR A 65 20.75 -8.71 53.22
C THR A 65 20.74 -10.19 53.72
N GLN A 66 21.81 -10.56 54.47
CA GLN A 66 21.95 -11.32 55.74
C GLN A 66 21.14 -12.61 56.10
N ALA A 67 21.88 -13.66 56.50
CA ALA A 67 21.66 -14.69 57.57
C ALA A 67 22.54 -15.92 57.22
N ASP A 68 23.29 -16.62 58.08
CA ASP A 68 23.35 -16.82 59.54
C ASP A 68 24.83 -16.91 59.98
#